data_AF-A0AA88RQ18-F1
#
_entry.id   AF-A0AA88RQ18-F1
#
_cell.length_a   1.000
_cell.length_b   1.000
_cell.length_c   1.000
_cell.angle_alpha   90.00
_cell.angle_beta   90.00
_cell.angle_gamma   90.00
#
_symmetry.space_group_name_H-M   'P 1'
#
loop_
_entity.id
_entity.type
_entity.pdbx_description
1 polymer ?
#
loop_
_entity_poly.entity_id
_entity_poly.type
_entity_poly.pdbx_seq_one_letter_code
_entity_poly.pdbx_strand_id
1 'polypeptide(L)'
;MGITEGFSMCGGDFVEVYSDPSQVGVWDAVVTCFFIDTAHNVVEYIEIISRVLKDGGVWINLGPLLYHFADMYGQEDEMSIELSLEDVKRVALQYGFQLENERTIETTYTTNPLSMMQ
;
A
#
# COMPACT_ATOMS: atom_id res chain seq x y z
N MET A 1 15.01 -23.25 -17.55
CA MET A 1 15.05 -21.93 -16.87
C MET A 1 14.22 -22.08 -15.61
N GLY A 2 14.83 -21.80 -14.46
CA GLY A 2 14.19 -22.04 -13.16
C GLY A 2 13.06 -21.03 -12.92
N ILE A 3 12.05 -21.44 -12.16
CA ILE A 3 10.84 -20.66 -11.81
C ILE A 3 11.19 -19.38 -11.01
N THR A 4 12.47 -19.17 -10.67
CA THR A 4 12.99 -18.09 -9.83
C THR A 4 13.82 -17.04 -10.58
N GLU A 5 14.04 -17.16 -11.89
CA GLU A 5 14.71 -16.10 -12.66
C GLU A 5 13.83 -14.84 -12.63
N GLY A 6 14.28 -13.80 -11.92
CA GLY A 6 13.55 -12.54 -11.74
C GLY A 6 12.85 -12.35 -10.39
N PHE A 7 12.93 -13.31 -9.46
CA PHE A 7 12.40 -13.15 -8.10
C PHE A 7 13.48 -12.64 -7.14
N SER A 8 13.18 -11.55 -6.40
CA SER A 8 14.06 -10.96 -5.39
C SER A 8 13.26 -10.47 -4.19
N MET A 9 13.95 -10.23 -3.07
CA MET A 9 13.38 -9.62 -1.86
C MET A 9 14.32 -8.52 -1.37
N CYS A 10 13.74 -7.45 -0.84
CA CYS A 10 14.46 -6.33 -0.23
C CYS A 10 14.09 -6.25 1.25
N GLY A 11 15.06 -6.03 2.12
CA GLY A 11 14.84 -5.79 3.55
C GLY A 11 15.03 -4.31 3.85
N GLY A 12 14.06 -3.70 4.50
CA GLY A 12 14.06 -2.27 4.86
C GLY A 12 12.65 -1.72 4.94
N ASP A 13 12.54 -0.46 5.35
CA ASP A 13 11.29 0.29 5.26
C ASP A 13 10.98 0.64 3.80
N PHE A 14 9.70 0.57 3.42
CA PHE A 14 9.27 0.84 2.04
C PHE A 14 9.59 2.27 1.60
N VAL A 15 9.35 3.25 2.47
CA VAL A 15 9.60 4.66 2.18
C VAL A 15 11.09 4.89 2.00
N GLU A 16 11.92 4.38 2.90
CA GLU A 16 13.38 4.54 2.83
C GLU A 16 13.98 3.92 1.55
N VAL A 17 13.58 2.69 1.23
CA VAL A 17 14.16 1.95 0.10
C VAL A 17 13.72 2.54 -1.23
N TYR A 18 12.42 2.85 -1.38
CA TYR A 18 11.85 3.20 -2.67
C TYR A 18 11.77 4.71 -2.95
N SER A 19 12.15 5.54 -1.98
CA SER A 19 12.39 6.98 -2.21
C SER A 19 13.68 7.27 -2.97
N ASP A 20 14.58 6.30 -3.10
CA ASP A 20 15.85 6.44 -3.81
C ASP A 20 15.63 6.89 -5.27
N PRO A 21 16.38 7.89 -5.79
CA PRO A 21 16.25 8.36 -7.17
C PRO A 21 16.39 7.26 -8.23
N SER A 22 17.09 6.17 -7.95
CA SER A 22 17.24 5.03 -8.85
C SER A 22 15.95 4.23 -9.05
N GLN A 23 14.95 4.38 -8.18
CA GLN A 23 13.68 3.64 -8.26
C GLN A 23 12.62 4.35 -9.11
N VAL A 24 12.87 5.60 -9.52
CA VAL A 24 11.92 6.41 -10.30
C VAL A 24 11.66 5.79 -11.67
N GLY A 25 10.40 5.52 -11.98
CA GLY A 25 10.01 4.99 -13.29
C GLY A 25 10.61 3.62 -13.62
N VAL A 26 10.86 2.78 -12.62
CA VAL A 26 11.50 1.46 -12.80
C VAL A 26 10.47 0.33 -12.90
N TRP A 27 9.32 0.47 -12.24
CA TRP A 27 8.40 -0.63 -12.04
C TRP A 27 7.22 -0.55 -13.00
N ASP A 28 6.91 -1.66 -13.67
CA ASP A 28 5.73 -1.75 -14.55
C ASP A 28 4.43 -1.89 -13.74
N ALA A 29 4.53 -2.47 -12.54
CA ALA A 29 3.40 -2.63 -11.63
C ALA A 29 3.85 -2.58 -10.17
N VAL A 30 2.96 -2.08 -9.31
CA VAL A 30 3.06 -2.17 -7.85
C VAL A 30 1.81 -2.85 -7.32
N VAL A 31 1.98 -3.87 -6.48
CA VAL A 31 0.87 -4.60 -5.88
C VAL A 31 0.96 -4.49 -4.36
N THR A 32 -0.07 -3.92 -3.74
CA THR A 32 -0.18 -3.79 -2.29
C THR A 32 -1.32 -4.68 -1.79
N CYS A 33 -1.05 -5.53 -0.80
CA CYS A 33 -2.02 -6.47 -0.23
C CYS A 33 -2.00 -6.36 1.29
N PHE A 34 -3.06 -5.83 1.92
CA PHE A 34 -3.12 -5.55 3.36
C PHE A 34 -1.90 -4.73 3.84
N PHE A 35 -1.63 -3.62 3.14
CA PHE A 35 -0.36 -2.90 3.29
C PHE A 35 -0.52 -1.39 3.46
N ILE A 36 -1.38 -0.71 2.69
CA ILE A 36 -1.38 0.76 2.69
C ILE A 36 -1.86 1.39 4.01
N ASP A 37 -2.54 0.61 4.84
CA ASP A 37 -3.00 0.97 6.18
C ASP A 37 -1.94 0.75 7.27
N THR A 38 -0.76 0.24 6.91
CA THR A 38 0.40 0.17 7.80
C THR A 38 1.24 1.45 7.80
N ALA A 39 0.88 2.45 6.99
CA ALA A 39 1.62 3.70 6.91
C ALA A 39 1.26 4.63 8.08
N HIS A 40 2.26 5.35 8.62
CA HIS A 40 2.02 6.55 9.41
C HIS A 40 1.33 7.64 8.57
N ASN A 41 1.72 7.74 7.29
CA ASN A 41 1.15 8.66 6.33
C ASN A 41 0.88 7.94 5.00
N VAL A 42 -0.38 7.56 4.76
CA VAL A 42 -0.79 6.88 3.53
C VAL A 42 -0.54 7.72 2.26
N VAL A 43 -0.50 9.06 2.37
CA VAL A 43 -0.21 9.95 1.24
C VAL A 43 1.23 9.74 0.75
N GLU A 44 2.17 9.52 1.68
CA GLU A 44 3.58 9.25 1.35
C GLU A 44 3.73 7.93 0.59
N TYR A 45 2.99 6.90 0.99
CA TYR A 45 2.94 5.65 0.25
C TYR A 45 2.42 5.86 -1.18
N ILE A 46 1.32 6.59 -1.35
CA ILE A 46 0.73 6.86 -2.68
C ILE A 46 1.71 7.65 -3.56
N GLU A 47 2.40 8.64 -3.00
CA GLU A 47 3.43 9.41 -3.70
C GLU A 47 4.55 8.51 -4.22
N ILE A 48 5.12 7.68 -3.35
CA ILE A 48 6.22 6.77 -3.72
C ILE A 48 5.75 5.78 -4.78
N ILE A 49 4.58 5.17 -4.60
CA ILE A 49 3.99 4.25 -5.59
C ILE A 49 3.87 4.95 -6.95
N SER A 50 3.35 6.19 -6.98
CA SER A 50 3.24 6.97 -8.23
C SER A 50 4.60 7.23 -8.89
N ARG A 51 5.62 7.52 -8.07
CA ARG A 51 6.96 7.90 -8.53
C ARG A 51 7.77 6.72 -9.05
N VAL A 52 7.64 5.55 -8.43
CA VAL A 52 8.41 4.36 -8.83
C VAL A 52 7.84 3.66 -10.05
N LEU A 53 6.55 3.89 -10.35
CA LEU A 53 5.91 3.37 -11.55
C LEU A 53 6.42 4.07 -12.81
N LYS A 54 6.62 3.29 -13.87
CA LYS A 54 6.81 3.80 -15.23
C LYS A 54 5.57 4.54 -15.70
N ASP A 55 5.73 5.38 -16.72
CA ASP A 55 4.60 5.90 -17.48
C ASP A 55 3.74 4.75 -18.02
N GLY A 56 2.45 4.76 -17.69
CA GLY A 56 1.52 3.67 -18.03
C GLY A 56 1.61 2.43 -17.13
N GLY A 57 2.44 2.47 -16.09
CA GLY A 57 2.48 1.43 -15.05
C GLY A 57 1.19 1.39 -14.22
N VAL A 58 0.96 0.25 -13.55
CA VAL A 58 -0.29 0.01 -12.82
C VAL A 58 -0.07 -0.19 -11.32
N TRP A 59 -0.95 0.41 -10.52
CA TRP A 59 -1.03 0.11 -9.10
C TRP A 59 -2.29 -0.72 -8.81
N ILE A 60 -2.10 -1.88 -8.18
CA ILE A 60 -3.18 -2.77 -7.74
C ILE A 60 -3.15 -2.84 -6.22
N ASN A 61 -4.22 -2.38 -5.57
CA ASN A 61 -4.38 -2.43 -4.13
C ASN A 61 -5.53 -3.36 -3.72
N LEU A 62 -5.29 -4.22 -2.72
CA LEU A 62 -6.30 -5.06 -2.08
C LEU A 62 -6.08 -5.07 -0.57
N GLY A 63 -7.04 -4.57 0.19
CA GLY A 63 -6.95 -4.58 1.65
C GLY A 63 -7.99 -3.68 2.30
N PRO A 64 -8.11 -3.73 3.63
CA PRO A 64 -8.90 -2.80 4.39
C PRO A 64 -8.19 -1.43 4.51
N LEU A 65 -8.82 -0.52 5.26
CA LEU A 65 -8.19 0.70 5.75
C LEU A 65 -8.23 0.68 7.29
N LEU A 66 -7.61 -0.35 7.88
CA LEU A 66 -7.50 -0.49 9.34
C LEU A 66 -6.16 0.10 9.79
N TYR A 67 -6.13 1.42 9.96
CA TYR A 67 -4.91 2.16 10.24
C TYR A 67 -4.21 1.68 11.51
N HIS A 68 -2.98 1.19 11.34
CA HIS A 68 -2.24 0.49 12.39
C HIS A 68 -2.00 1.34 13.64
N PHE A 69 -1.81 2.64 13.45
CA PHE A 69 -1.42 3.58 14.50
C PHE A 69 -2.58 4.40 15.09
N ALA A 70 -3.83 4.15 14.66
CA ALA A 70 -4.99 4.98 15.02
C ALA A 70 -5.32 4.99 16.52
N ASP A 71 -5.03 3.89 17.22
CA ASP A 71 -5.35 3.71 18.64
C ASP A 71 -4.12 3.81 19.57
N MET A 72 -2.95 4.21 19.06
CA MET A 72 -1.69 4.27 19.82
C MET A 72 -1.55 5.54 20.69
N TYR A 73 -2.61 5.88 21.43
CA TYR A 73 -2.61 7.01 22.36
C TYR A 73 -1.74 6.72 23.59
N GLY A 74 -0.49 7.21 23.60
CA GLY A 74 0.29 7.39 24.84
C GLY A 74 1.67 6.74 24.96
N GLN A 75 2.18 6.06 23.92
CA GLN A 75 3.59 5.66 23.85
C GLN A 75 4.22 6.33 22.64
N GLU A 76 4.68 7.57 22.85
CA GLU A 76 5.13 8.50 21.80
C GLU A 76 3.93 8.91 20.90
N ASP A 77 3.71 10.20 20.66
CA ASP A 77 2.63 10.66 19.77
C ASP A 77 2.97 10.25 18.33
N GLU A 78 2.85 8.97 18.01
CA GLU A 78 3.11 8.43 16.68
C GLU A 78 2.03 8.97 15.75
N MET A 79 2.48 9.76 14.78
CA MET A 79 1.59 10.38 13.80
C MET A 79 0.88 9.30 12.98
N SER A 80 -0.44 9.45 12.84
CA SER A 80 -1.30 8.62 12.00
C SER A 80 -2.20 9.51 11.15
N ILE A 81 -2.08 9.41 9.82
CA ILE A 81 -2.98 10.08 8.86
C ILE A 81 -3.97 9.06 8.34
N GLU A 82 -5.20 9.16 8.82
CA GLU A 82 -6.28 8.21 8.59
C GLU A 82 -7.24 8.74 7.53
N LEU A 83 -7.05 8.33 6.28
CA LEU A 83 -7.92 8.74 5.18
C LEU A 83 -9.09 7.78 4.99
N SER A 84 -10.24 8.35 4.65
CA SER A 84 -11.35 7.54 4.12
C SER A 84 -10.97 6.93 2.76
N LEU A 85 -11.67 5.86 2.34
CA LEU A 85 -11.49 5.31 0.98
C LEU A 85 -11.72 6.37 -0.10
N GLU A 86 -12.67 7.29 0.11
CA GLU A 86 -12.91 8.39 -0.82
C GLU A 86 -11.69 9.31 -0.95
N ASP A 87 -11.05 9.65 0.18
CA ASP A 87 -9.90 10.53 0.19
C ASP A 87 -8.64 9.85 -0.32
N VAL A 88 -8.41 8.57 -0.02
CA VAL A 88 -7.35 7.75 -0.65
C VAL A 88 -7.47 7.80 -2.16
N LYS A 89 -8.69 7.61 -2.71
CA LYS A 89 -8.94 7.71 -4.15
C LYS A 89 -8.67 9.12 -4.69
N ARG A 90 -9.11 10.17 -3.99
CA ARG A 90 -8.84 11.56 -4.41
C ARG A 90 -7.35 11.86 -4.47
N VAL A 91 -6.58 11.43 -3.46
CA VAL A 91 -5.12 11.59 -3.43
C VAL A 91 -4.49 10.82 -4.60
N ALA A 92 -4.89 9.57 -4.84
CA ALA A 92 -4.39 8.80 -5.99
C ALA A 92 -4.63 9.54 -7.32
N LEU A 93 -5.84 10.09 -7.53
CA LEU A 93 -6.14 10.88 -8.74
C LEU A 93 -5.27 12.14 -8.84
N GLN A 94 -4.95 12.80 -7.73
CA GLN A 94 -4.06 13.96 -7.70
C GLN A 94 -2.62 13.63 -8.08
N TYR A 95 -2.14 12.43 -7.74
CA TYR A 95 -0.85 11.90 -8.16
C TYR A 95 -0.86 11.30 -9.59
N GLY A 96 -1.93 11.52 -10.35
CA GLY A 96 -1.99 11.19 -11.78
C GLY A 96 -2.51 9.78 -12.10
N PHE A 97 -2.96 9.02 -11.10
CA PHE A 97 -3.62 7.73 -11.35
C PHE A 97 -4.98 7.92 -12.02
N GLN A 98 -5.39 6.89 -12.77
CA GLN A 98 -6.74 6.75 -13.32
C GLN A 98 -7.36 5.47 -12.74
N LEU A 99 -8.60 5.57 -12.25
CA LEU A 99 -9.32 4.43 -11.68
C LEU A 99 -9.90 3.56 -12.80
N GLU A 100 -9.39 2.34 -12.94
CA GLU A 100 -9.84 1.36 -13.94
C GLU A 100 -10.78 0.28 -13.35
N ASN A 101 -10.52 -0.15 -12.12
CA ASN A 101 -11.30 -1.21 -11.47
C ASN A 101 -11.47 -0.92 -9.97
N GLU A 102 -12.72 -0.94 -9.50
CA GLU A 102 -13.07 -0.79 -8.09
C GLU A 102 -14.15 -1.81 -7.73
N ARG A 103 -13.94 -2.56 -6.65
CA ARG A 103 -14.94 -3.46 -6.07
C ARG A 103 -14.64 -3.73 -4.61
N THR A 104 -15.69 -3.93 -3.82
CA THR A 104 -15.58 -4.47 -2.46
C THR A 104 -15.45 -5.98 -2.53
N ILE A 105 -14.48 -6.54 -1.82
CA ILE A 105 -14.24 -7.98 -1.74
C ILE A 105 -14.32 -8.37 -0.26
N GLU A 106 -15.20 -9.30 0.07
CA GLU A 106 -15.21 -9.93 1.39
C GLU A 106 -14.05 -10.92 1.49
N THR A 107 -13.25 -10.80 2.54
CA THR A 107 -12.12 -11.69 2.81
C THR A 107 -11.82 -11.74 4.30
N THR A 108 -11.02 -12.72 4.69
CA THR A 108 -10.52 -12.90 6.06
C THR A 108 -9.01 -12.63 6.13
N TYR A 109 -8.46 -12.50 7.34
CA TYR A 109 -7.02 -12.37 7.56
C TYR A 109 -6.62 -13.19 8.78
N THR A 110 -5.80 -14.22 8.57
CA THR A 110 -5.32 -15.14 9.63
C THR A 110 -6.42 -15.78 10.50
N THR A 111 -7.64 -15.89 9.98
CA THR A 111 -8.80 -16.33 10.75
C THR A 111 -8.78 -17.82 11.04
N ASN A 112 -9.25 -18.20 12.23
CA ASN A 112 -9.48 -19.60 12.60
C ASN A 112 -10.90 -20.04 12.18
N PRO A 113 -11.05 -20.96 11.22
CA PRO A 113 -12.36 -21.38 10.72
C PRO A 113 -13.20 -22.15 11.76
N LEU A 114 -12.59 -22.61 12.86
CA LEU A 114 -13.27 -23.29 13.95
C LEU A 114 -13.74 -22.32 15.06
N SER A 115 -13.35 -21.04 14.99
CA SER A 115 -13.72 -20.04 16.00
C SER A 115 -15.17 -19.59 15.85
N MET A 116 -15.87 -19.38 16.97
CA MET A 116 -17.23 -18.82 16.96
C MET A 116 -17.25 -17.33 16.60
N MET A 117 -16.14 -16.62 16.84
CA MET A 117 -15.94 -15.23 16.44
C MET A 117 -14.87 -15.20 15.35
N GLN A 118 -15.18 -14.54 14.24
CA GLN A 118 -14.29 -14.40 13.08
C GLN A 118 -13.68 -13.00 13.08
#